data_AF-A0A954HQL7-F1
#
_entry.id   AF-A0A954HQL7-F1
#
_cell.length_a   1.000
_cell.length_b   1.000
_cell.length_c   1.000
_cell.angle_alpha   90.00
_cell.angle_beta   90.00
_cell.angle_gamma   90.00
#
_symmetry.space_group_name_H-M   'P 1'
#
loop_
_entity.id
_entity.type
_entity.pdbx_description
1 polymer ?
#
loop_
_entity_poly.entity_id
_entity_poly.type
_entity_poly.pdbx_seq_one_letter_code
_entity_poly.pdbx_strand_id
1 'polypeptide(L)'
;MNHNTAFSFAEVFSRSRDPKFLQAAVEILTLLAQEYPYVTKIQQELVFANLELHDLTDDEKYRVVAERLLDDMSRRRQQNHYESCCRAGRLYKDRGDAQLGSEDPKTQAQAVSKYEIACKHYLKGYELSVQHYYPGINAATLHLLMGESEMAAAIAQDILNDLTSNSEKYADNDIWITAAKAEACLLLREFAEARTFYLRVLDSPSFQLHHRSSMKVQVQRILRVKPCAELDLLSIF
;
A
#
# COMPACT_ATOMS: atom_id res chain seq x y z
N MET A 1 24.08 -0.59 -22.06
CA MET A 1 23.05 -1.50 -21.52
C MET A 1 21.69 -0.93 -21.93
N ASN A 2 20.75 -1.73 -22.43
CA ASN A 2 19.41 -1.23 -22.75
C ASN A 2 18.72 -0.79 -21.44
N HIS A 3 18.03 0.36 -21.43
CA HIS A 3 17.32 0.89 -20.26
C HIS A 3 16.36 -0.15 -19.66
N ASN A 4 15.76 -1.01 -20.51
CA ASN A 4 14.90 -2.11 -20.05
C ASN A 4 15.64 -3.13 -19.17
N THR A 5 16.88 -3.48 -19.50
CA THR A 5 17.68 -4.44 -18.72
C THR A 5 18.06 -3.85 -17.37
N ALA A 6 18.53 -2.61 -17.35
CA ALA A 6 18.87 -1.92 -16.11
C ALA A 6 17.62 -1.72 -15.22
N PHE A 7 16.49 -1.38 -15.84
CA PHE A 7 15.22 -1.25 -15.14
C PHE A 7 14.77 -2.58 -14.52
N SER A 8 14.76 -3.68 -15.27
CA SER A 8 14.39 -5.00 -14.74
C SER A 8 15.26 -5.43 -13.56
N PHE A 9 16.56 -5.14 -13.61
CA PHE A 9 17.46 -5.42 -12.51
C PHE A 9 17.12 -4.59 -11.25
N ALA A 10 16.88 -3.29 -11.44
CA ALA A 10 16.48 -2.41 -10.35
C ALA A 10 15.10 -2.78 -9.76
N GLU A 11 14.16 -3.23 -10.58
CA GLU A 11 12.84 -3.73 -10.16
C GLU A 11 12.97 -4.99 -9.31
N VAL A 12 13.90 -5.90 -9.62
CA VAL A 12 14.17 -7.06 -8.73
C VAL A 12 14.78 -6.59 -7.41
N PHE A 13 15.72 -5.65 -7.47
CA PHE A 13 16.42 -5.15 -6.28
C PHE A 13 15.49 -4.39 -5.34
N SER A 14 14.58 -3.58 -5.87
CA SER A 14 13.60 -2.83 -5.07
C SER A 14 12.67 -3.74 -4.28
N ARG A 15 12.40 -4.95 -4.77
CA ARG A 15 11.50 -5.94 -4.13
C ARG A 15 12.22 -6.82 -3.10
N SER A 16 13.55 -6.79 -3.04
CA SER A 16 14.34 -7.66 -2.16
C SER A 16 14.19 -7.36 -0.65
N ARG A 17 13.82 -6.12 -0.30
CA ARG A 17 13.86 -5.56 1.07
C ARG A 17 15.21 -5.73 1.81
N ASP A 18 16.30 -5.98 1.08
CA ASP A 18 17.65 -5.81 1.61
C ASP A 18 18.07 -4.33 1.41
N PRO A 19 18.44 -3.59 2.47
CA PRO A 19 18.81 -2.18 2.35
C PRO A 19 19.91 -1.92 1.32
N LYS A 20 20.87 -2.85 1.13
CA LYS A 20 21.95 -2.69 0.14
C LYS A 20 21.43 -2.81 -1.28
N PHE A 21 20.54 -3.76 -1.54
CA PHE A 21 19.93 -3.90 -2.87
C PHE A 21 18.94 -2.77 -3.14
N LEU A 22 18.15 -2.34 -2.16
CA LEU A 22 17.29 -1.18 -2.29
C LEU A 22 18.07 0.10 -2.58
N GLN A 23 19.19 0.33 -1.89
CA GLN A 23 20.08 1.46 -2.16
C GLN A 23 20.63 1.40 -3.59
N ALA A 24 21.09 0.23 -4.04
CA ALA A 24 21.53 0.02 -5.42
C ALA A 24 20.39 0.24 -6.43
N ALA A 25 19.15 -0.19 -6.13
CA ALA A 25 17.98 0.08 -6.95
C ALA A 25 17.72 1.58 -7.08
N VAL A 26 17.75 2.33 -5.98
CA VAL A 26 17.57 3.78 -5.96
C VAL A 26 18.64 4.45 -6.84
N GLU A 27 19.90 4.04 -6.74
CA GLU A 27 21.00 4.57 -7.55
C GLU A 27 20.78 4.33 -9.05
N ILE A 28 20.48 3.09 -9.45
CA ILE A 28 20.21 2.74 -10.85
C ILE A 28 18.98 3.50 -11.37
N LEU A 29 17.88 3.50 -10.62
CA LEU A 29 16.65 4.17 -11.01
C LEU A 29 16.80 5.70 -11.07
N THR A 30 17.69 6.28 -10.25
CA THR A 30 18.00 7.71 -10.30
C THR A 30 18.71 8.07 -11.60
N LEU A 31 19.71 7.28 -12.00
CA LEU A 31 20.40 7.47 -13.28
C LEU A 31 19.43 7.30 -14.46
N LEU A 32 18.60 6.26 -14.42
CA LEU A 32 17.57 6.04 -15.43
C LEU A 32 16.53 7.15 -15.47
N ALA A 33 16.13 7.70 -14.33
CA ALA A 33 15.17 8.80 -14.24
C ALA A 33 15.72 10.12 -14.82
N GLN A 34 17.05 10.33 -14.72
CA GLN A 34 17.72 11.48 -15.32
C GLN A 34 17.79 11.35 -16.86
N GLU A 35 18.11 10.16 -17.36
CA GLU A 35 18.22 9.90 -18.81
C GLU A 35 16.84 9.78 -19.48
N TYR A 36 15.85 9.22 -18.78
CA TYR A 36 14.50 8.94 -19.29
C TYR A 36 13.41 9.58 -18.42
N PRO A 37 13.36 10.93 -18.29
CA PRO A 37 12.49 11.63 -17.34
C PRO A 37 11.00 11.53 -17.63
N TYR A 38 10.62 11.03 -18.81
CA TYR A 38 9.22 10.88 -19.24
C TYR A 38 8.69 9.45 -19.11
N VAL A 39 9.54 8.48 -18.79
CA VAL A 39 9.13 7.08 -18.66
C VAL A 39 8.52 6.87 -17.28
N THR A 40 7.19 6.87 -17.21
CA THR A 40 6.42 6.81 -15.95
C THR A 40 6.79 5.60 -15.10
N LYS A 41 7.05 4.43 -15.71
CA LYS A 41 7.40 3.20 -14.97
C LYS A 41 8.69 3.36 -14.15
N ILE A 42 9.70 4.04 -14.71
CA ILE A 42 10.96 4.34 -14.01
C ILE A 42 10.70 5.24 -12.80
N GLN A 43 9.89 6.29 -12.98
CA GLN A 43 9.55 7.22 -11.90
C GLN A 43 8.75 6.53 -10.78
N GLN A 44 7.77 5.69 -11.15
CA GLN A 44 6.95 4.92 -10.21
C GLN A 44 7.80 3.96 -9.37
N GLU A 45 8.73 3.25 -10.02
CA GLU A 45 9.62 2.32 -9.32
C GLU A 45 10.63 3.06 -8.44
N LEU A 46 11.12 4.23 -8.86
CA LEU A 46 11.99 5.07 -8.04
C LEU A 46 11.27 5.58 -6.79
N VAL A 47 10.02 6.04 -6.93
CA VAL A 47 9.16 6.40 -5.78
C VAL A 47 9.00 5.21 -4.85
N PHE A 48 8.69 4.03 -5.38
CA PHE A 48 8.56 2.81 -4.59
C PHE A 48 9.84 2.49 -3.81
N ALA A 49 10.99 2.45 -4.48
CA ALA A 49 12.26 2.10 -3.85
C ALA A 49 12.65 3.09 -2.73
N ASN A 50 12.38 4.39 -2.93
CA ASN A 50 12.60 5.40 -1.89
C ASN A 50 11.67 5.21 -0.68
N LEU A 51 10.39 4.91 -0.89
CA LEU A 51 9.46 4.63 0.22
C LEU A 51 9.87 3.36 0.98
N GLU A 52 10.26 2.29 0.29
CA GLU A 52 10.74 1.07 0.94
C GLU A 52 12.03 1.29 1.74
N LEU A 53 12.95 2.10 1.21
CA LEU A 53 14.20 2.39 1.89
C LEU A 53 13.99 3.29 3.11
N HIS A 54 13.05 4.25 3.03
CA HIS A 54 12.59 4.99 4.20
C HIS A 54 12.04 4.05 5.27
N ASP A 55 11.11 3.16 4.92
CA ASP A 55 10.50 2.22 5.89
C ASP A 55 11.52 1.32 6.60
N LEU A 56 12.62 0.96 5.93
CA LEU A 56 13.66 0.10 6.49
C LEU A 56 14.72 0.86 7.31
N THR A 57 14.98 2.13 6.98
CA THR A 57 16.09 2.89 7.55
C THR A 57 15.65 4.03 8.47
N ASP A 58 14.36 4.38 8.42
CA ASP A 58 13.78 5.59 9.03
C ASP A 58 14.47 6.90 8.57
N ASP A 59 15.18 6.86 7.43
CA ASP A 59 15.86 8.03 6.89
C ASP A 59 14.88 8.86 6.05
N GLU A 60 14.50 9.99 6.62
CA GLU A 60 13.54 10.95 6.07
C GLU A 60 13.94 11.48 4.67
N LYS A 61 15.23 11.45 4.32
CA LYS A 61 15.67 11.94 2.99
C LYS A 61 15.00 11.19 1.84
N TYR A 62 14.76 9.88 2.00
CA TYR A 62 14.15 9.07 0.95
C TYR A 62 12.66 9.39 0.81
N ARG A 63 11.96 9.67 1.92
CA ARG A 63 10.56 10.12 1.88
C ARG A 63 10.42 11.46 1.17
N VAL A 64 11.31 12.43 1.47
CA VAL A 64 11.35 13.73 0.78
C VAL A 64 11.58 13.58 -0.73
N VAL A 65 12.46 12.66 -1.14
CA VAL A 65 12.69 12.37 -2.57
C VAL A 65 11.43 11.78 -3.21
N ALA A 66 10.79 10.79 -2.58
CA ALA A 66 9.55 10.19 -3.09
C ALA A 66 8.42 11.23 -3.25
N GLU A 67 8.26 12.12 -2.27
CA GLU A 67 7.27 13.21 -2.30
C GLU A 67 7.53 14.15 -3.49
N ARG A 68 8.77 14.60 -3.67
CA ARG A 68 9.15 15.46 -4.79
C ARG A 68 8.88 14.81 -6.15
N LEU A 69 9.19 13.53 -6.29
CA LEU A 69 8.95 12.78 -7.53
C LEU A 69 7.45 12.67 -7.84
N LEU A 70 6.62 12.40 -6.83
CA LEU A 70 5.17 12.35 -6.98
C LEU A 70 4.58 13.72 -7.37
N ASP A 71 5.08 14.81 -6.77
CA ASP A 71 4.69 16.17 -7.14
C ASP A 71 5.09 16.51 -8.58
N ASP A 72 6.29 16.12 -9.01
CA ASP A 72 6.75 16.28 -10.40
C ASP A 72 5.88 15.51 -11.39
N MET A 73 5.55 14.26 -11.07
CA MET A 73 4.66 13.42 -11.88
C MET A 73 3.25 14.02 -11.96
N SER A 74 2.75 14.58 -10.87
CA SER A 74 1.46 15.28 -10.83
C SER A 74 1.46 16.50 -11.76
N ARG A 75 2.48 17.36 -11.65
CA ARG A 75 2.65 18.55 -12.50
C ARG A 75 2.75 18.20 -14.00
N ARG A 76 3.34 17.05 -14.33
CA ARG A 76 3.47 16.54 -15.71
C ARG A 76 2.23 15.79 -16.21
N ARG A 77 1.15 15.69 -15.40
CA ARG A 77 -0.05 14.88 -15.68
C ARG A 77 0.25 13.38 -15.88
N GLN A 78 1.37 12.89 -15.37
CA GLN A 78 1.75 11.47 -15.36
C GLN A 78 1.12 10.71 -14.18
N GLN A 79 0.35 11.40 -13.34
CA GLN A 79 -0.37 10.82 -12.21
C GLN A 79 -1.67 10.08 -12.61
N ASN A 80 -2.04 10.07 -13.90
CA ASN A 80 -3.23 9.36 -14.41
C ASN A 80 -3.03 7.84 -14.55
N HIS A 81 -2.12 7.25 -13.79
CA HIS A 81 -1.91 5.81 -13.72
C HIS A 81 -2.18 5.32 -12.30
N TYR A 82 -2.91 4.21 -12.17
CA TYR A 82 -3.39 3.73 -10.87
C TYR A 82 -2.25 3.53 -9.85
N GLU A 83 -1.07 3.05 -10.29
CA GLU A 83 0.09 2.89 -9.41
C GLU A 83 0.58 4.21 -8.84
N SER A 84 0.67 5.27 -9.66
CA SER A 84 1.08 6.60 -9.20
C SER A 84 0.12 7.11 -8.12
N CYS A 85 -1.18 6.90 -8.31
CA CYS A 85 -2.19 7.22 -7.32
C CYS A 85 -1.98 6.41 -6.04
N CYS A 86 -1.77 5.10 -6.13
CA CYS A 86 -1.58 4.26 -4.96
C CYS A 86 -0.28 4.58 -4.18
N ARG A 87 0.80 4.96 -4.87
CA ARG A 87 2.04 5.40 -4.21
C ARG A 87 1.83 6.71 -3.46
N ALA A 88 1.12 7.67 -4.05
CA ALA A 88 0.72 8.89 -3.34
C ALA A 88 -0.20 8.58 -2.16
N GLY A 89 -1.17 7.68 -2.34
CA GLY A 89 -2.04 7.20 -1.28
C GLY A 89 -1.25 6.61 -0.10
N ARG A 90 -0.25 5.77 -0.37
CA ARG A 90 0.64 5.22 0.65
C ARG A 90 1.43 6.31 1.38
N LEU A 91 2.10 7.20 0.65
CA LEU A 91 2.87 8.31 1.25
C LEU A 91 2.02 9.12 2.25
N TYR A 92 0.81 9.52 1.85
CA TYR A 92 -0.06 10.30 2.72
C TYR A 92 -0.66 9.48 3.88
N LYS A 93 -0.94 8.20 3.66
CA LYS A 93 -1.37 7.28 4.73
C LYS A 93 -0.28 7.16 5.80
N ASP A 94 0.96 6.90 5.39
CA ASP A 94 2.09 6.73 6.31
C ASP A 94 2.36 8.03 7.11
N ARG A 95 2.16 9.21 6.50
CA ARG A 95 2.20 10.50 7.21
C ARG A 95 1.08 10.66 8.25
N GLY A 96 -0.11 10.18 7.95
CA GLY A 96 -1.20 10.17 8.92
C GLY A 96 -0.91 9.21 10.08
N ASP A 97 -0.33 8.04 9.78
CA ASP A 97 0.02 7.03 10.77
C ASP A 97 1.06 7.55 11.77
N ALA A 98 2.06 8.32 11.31
CA ALA A 98 3.06 8.96 12.17
C ALA A 98 2.45 9.90 13.22
N GLN A 99 1.22 10.36 13.00
CA GLN A 99 0.47 11.25 13.89
C GLN A 99 -0.68 10.54 14.61
N LEU A 100 -0.91 9.26 14.30
CA LEU A 100 -2.05 8.51 14.78
C LEU A 100 -1.94 8.24 16.29
N GLY A 101 -3.03 8.55 17.00
CA GLY A 101 -3.20 8.41 18.44
C GLY A 101 -2.33 9.33 19.31
N SER A 102 -1.87 10.45 18.75
CA SER A 102 -1.59 11.64 19.56
C SER A 102 -2.84 12.04 20.36
N GLU A 103 -2.66 12.51 21.61
CA GLU A 103 -3.75 13.08 22.42
C GLU A 103 -4.02 14.55 22.07
N ASP A 104 -3.10 15.21 21.36
CA ASP A 104 -3.28 16.60 20.92
C ASP A 104 -4.32 16.68 19.76
N PRO A 105 -5.46 17.36 19.95
CA PRO A 105 -6.50 17.47 18.94
C PRO A 105 -6.03 18.07 17.61
N LYS A 106 -5.05 18.99 17.66
CA LYS A 106 -4.50 19.60 16.44
C LYS A 106 -3.72 18.57 15.63
N THR A 107 -2.93 17.73 16.28
CA THR A 107 -2.20 16.63 15.64
C THR A 107 -3.16 15.58 15.09
N GLN A 108 -4.24 15.25 15.81
CA GLN A 108 -5.28 14.35 15.30
C GLN A 108 -5.95 14.89 14.03
N ALA A 109 -6.31 16.18 14.01
CA ALA A 109 -6.88 16.82 12.82
C ALA A 109 -5.92 16.81 11.63
N GLN A 110 -4.61 16.97 11.88
CA GLN A 110 -3.59 16.82 10.83
C GLN A 110 -3.55 15.39 10.28
N ALA A 111 -3.61 14.38 11.14
CA ALA A 111 -3.63 12.97 10.72
C ALA A 111 -4.84 12.69 9.81
N VAL A 112 -6.03 13.13 10.22
CA VAL A 112 -7.26 13.00 9.42
C VAL A 112 -7.11 13.70 8.07
N SER A 113 -6.59 14.93 8.03
CA SER A 113 -6.34 15.62 6.76
C SER A 113 -5.38 14.86 5.84
N LYS A 114 -4.37 14.17 6.39
CA LYS A 114 -3.49 13.29 5.60
C LYS A 114 -4.24 12.06 5.08
N TYR A 115 -5.10 11.45 5.88
CA TYR A 115 -5.95 10.34 5.44
C TYR A 115 -6.95 10.74 4.36
N GLU A 116 -7.53 11.93 4.41
CA GLU A 116 -8.41 12.44 3.35
C GLU A 116 -7.67 12.55 2.01
N ILE A 117 -6.44 13.07 2.03
CA ILE A 117 -5.60 13.17 0.82
C ILE A 117 -5.24 11.77 0.32
N ALA A 118 -4.83 10.87 1.22
CA ALA A 118 -4.55 9.48 0.87
C ALA A 118 -5.77 8.79 0.24
N CYS A 119 -6.96 9.02 0.80
CA CYS A 119 -8.21 8.40 0.36
C CYS A 119 -8.57 8.86 -1.05
N LYS A 120 -8.49 10.17 -1.33
CA LYS A 120 -8.68 10.73 -2.68
C LYS A 120 -7.76 10.07 -3.70
N HIS A 121 -6.50 9.83 -3.34
CA HIS A 121 -5.56 9.14 -4.22
C HIS A 121 -5.93 7.67 -4.42
N TYR A 122 -6.28 6.92 -3.37
CA TYR A 122 -6.68 5.53 -3.52
C TYR A 122 -7.98 5.38 -4.32
N LEU A 123 -8.99 6.22 -4.07
CA LEU A 123 -10.22 6.26 -4.87
C LEU A 123 -9.93 6.60 -6.33
N LYS A 124 -9.01 7.54 -6.59
CA LYS A 124 -8.61 7.80 -7.97
C LYS A 124 -7.91 6.60 -8.61
N GLY A 125 -7.05 5.92 -7.87
CA GLY A 125 -6.42 4.67 -8.32
C GLY A 125 -7.44 3.56 -8.56
N TYR A 126 -8.49 3.49 -7.74
CA TYR A 126 -9.58 2.54 -7.86
C TYR A 126 -10.34 2.71 -9.18
N GLU A 127 -10.67 3.95 -9.54
CA GLU A 127 -11.31 4.29 -10.82
C GLU A 127 -10.46 3.93 -12.04
N LEU A 128 -9.13 4.02 -11.92
CA LEU A 128 -8.18 3.83 -13.02
C LEU A 128 -7.68 2.39 -13.15
N SER A 129 -7.82 1.57 -12.10
CA SER A 129 -7.26 0.22 -12.06
C SER A 129 -8.20 -0.80 -12.72
N VAL A 130 -7.64 -1.80 -13.39
CA VAL A 130 -8.38 -3.01 -13.78
C VAL A 130 -8.55 -3.95 -12.57
N GLN A 131 -7.61 -3.87 -11.62
CA GLN A 131 -7.57 -4.63 -10.37
C GLN A 131 -8.01 -3.72 -9.22
N HIS A 132 -9.31 -3.69 -8.96
CA HIS A 132 -9.95 -2.73 -8.06
C HIS A 132 -9.64 -2.98 -6.57
N TYR A 133 -9.27 -4.21 -6.20
CA TYR A 133 -9.17 -4.62 -4.80
C TYR A 133 -8.12 -3.85 -3.98
N TYR A 134 -6.90 -3.69 -4.49
CA TYR A 134 -5.81 -3.06 -3.73
C TYR A 134 -6.07 -1.59 -3.40
N PRO A 135 -6.41 -0.70 -4.36
CA PRO A 135 -6.78 0.66 -4.02
C PRO A 135 -8.08 0.72 -3.19
N GLY A 136 -9.06 -0.14 -3.48
CA GLY A 136 -10.34 -0.14 -2.78
C GLY A 136 -10.22 -0.49 -1.30
N ILE A 137 -9.46 -1.54 -0.96
CA ILE A 137 -9.29 -1.95 0.44
C ILE A 137 -8.53 -0.92 1.27
N ASN A 138 -7.56 -0.23 0.64
CA ASN A 138 -6.86 0.87 1.27
C ASN A 138 -7.78 2.08 1.50
N ALA A 139 -8.64 2.42 0.53
CA ALA A 139 -9.65 3.46 0.71
C ALA A 139 -10.63 3.11 1.84
N ALA A 140 -11.12 1.87 1.89
CA ALA A 140 -11.99 1.38 2.96
C ALA A 140 -11.33 1.51 4.34
N THR A 141 -10.04 1.16 4.45
CA THR A 141 -9.29 1.34 5.69
C THR A 141 -9.17 2.81 6.09
N LEU A 142 -8.94 3.71 5.14
CA LEU A 142 -8.84 5.14 5.42
C LEU A 142 -10.19 5.72 5.89
N HIS A 143 -11.31 5.32 5.28
CA HIS A 143 -12.63 5.67 5.78
C HIS A 143 -12.82 5.25 7.24
N LEU A 144 -12.40 4.03 7.60
CA LEU A 144 -12.45 3.57 8.99
C LEU A 144 -11.58 4.44 9.91
N LEU A 145 -10.35 4.77 9.50
CA LEU A 145 -9.43 5.61 10.28
C LEU A 145 -9.94 7.05 10.47
N MET A 146 -10.79 7.54 9.58
CA MET A 146 -11.47 8.83 9.67
C MET A 146 -12.80 8.76 10.45
N GLY A 147 -13.20 7.58 10.94
CA GLY A 147 -14.44 7.36 11.71
C GLY A 147 -15.66 7.03 10.85
N GLU A 148 -15.51 6.90 9.53
CA GLU A 148 -16.58 6.68 8.56
C GLU A 148 -16.88 5.19 8.38
N SER A 149 -17.29 4.53 9.47
CA SER A 149 -17.39 3.07 9.55
C SER A 149 -18.36 2.44 8.55
N GLU A 150 -19.47 3.10 8.23
CA GLU A 150 -20.45 2.61 7.26
C GLU A 150 -19.87 2.60 5.83
N MET A 151 -19.17 3.66 5.45
CA MET A 151 -18.51 3.76 4.15
C MET A 151 -17.39 2.74 4.03
N ALA A 152 -16.58 2.57 5.08
CA ALA A 152 -15.56 1.54 5.14
C ALA A 152 -16.13 0.13 4.93
N ALA A 153 -17.24 -0.19 5.60
CA ALA A 153 -17.90 -1.49 5.46
C ALA A 153 -18.49 -1.70 4.07
N ALA A 154 -19.14 -0.68 3.49
CA ALA A 154 -19.71 -0.76 2.14
C ALA A 154 -18.63 -1.08 1.10
N ILE A 155 -17.52 -0.33 1.10
CA ILE A 155 -16.41 -0.56 0.16
C ILE A 155 -15.78 -1.94 0.40
N ALA A 156 -15.55 -2.33 1.66
CA ALA A 156 -15.00 -3.65 1.98
C ALA A 156 -15.88 -4.80 1.48
N GLN A 157 -17.20 -4.66 1.62
CA GLN A 157 -18.17 -5.65 1.12
C GLN A 157 -18.12 -5.76 -0.41
N ASP A 158 -18.08 -4.63 -1.11
CA ASP A 158 -17.98 -4.60 -2.57
C ASP A 158 -16.70 -5.30 -3.07
N ILE A 159 -15.57 -5.02 -2.42
CA ILE A 159 -14.29 -5.69 -2.71
C ILE A 159 -14.37 -7.19 -2.43
N LEU A 160 -14.93 -7.61 -1.29
CA LEU A 160 -15.05 -9.02 -0.95
C LEU A 160 -15.94 -9.77 -1.95
N ASN A 161 -17.04 -9.16 -2.36
CA ASN A 161 -17.96 -9.69 -3.36
C ASN A 161 -17.29 -9.85 -4.73
N ASP A 162 -16.55 -8.83 -5.19
CA ASP A 162 -15.80 -8.89 -6.46
C ASP A 162 -14.73 -9.99 -6.43
N LEU A 163 -13.90 -10.03 -5.39
CA LEU A 163 -12.83 -11.02 -5.25
C LEU A 163 -13.34 -12.46 -5.10
N THR A 164 -14.58 -12.64 -4.65
CA THR A 164 -15.21 -13.96 -4.49
C THR A 164 -15.91 -14.40 -5.77
N SER A 165 -16.65 -13.50 -6.41
CA SER A 165 -17.45 -13.80 -7.60
C SER A 165 -16.60 -13.90 -8.87
N ASN A 166 -15.49 -13.16 -8.94
CA ASN A 166 -14.63 -13.08 -10.12
C ASN A 166 -13.26 -13.73 -9.89
N SER A 167 -13.22 -14.89 -9.24
CA SER A 167 -11.95 -15.57 -8.88
C SER A 167 -11.04 -15.86 -10.10
N GLU A 168 -11.62 -16.20 -11.25
CA GLU A 168 -10.89 -16.43 -12.50
C GLU A 168 -10.17 -15.18 -13.03
N LYS A 169 -10.71 -13.98 -12.76
CA LYS A 169 -10.10 -12.70 -13.17
C LYS A 169 -8.73 -12.48 -12.50
N TYR A 170 -8.48 -13.15 -11.38
CA TYR A 170 -7.36 -12.84 -10.49
C TYR A 170 -6.43 -14.04 -10.24
N ALA A 171 -6.46 -15.07 -11.09
CA ALA A 171 -5.76 -16.34 -10.88
C ALA A 171 -4.23 -16.23 -10.62
N ASP A 172 -3.56 -15.18 -11.11
CA ASP A 172 -2.11 -15.02 -11.03
C ASP A 172 -1.58 -14.37 -9.73
N ASN A 173 -2.44 -13.85 -8.84
CA ASN A 173 -2.04 -13.03 -7.69
C ASN A 173 -2.57 -13.53 -6.31
N ASP A 174 -2.57 -14.86 -6.11
CA ASP A 174 -3.30 -15.53 -5.02
C ASP A 174 -3.06 -14.95 -3.60
N ILE A 175 -1.81 -14.58 -3.26
CA ILE A 175 -1.49 -14.05 -1.93
C ILE A 175 -2.15 -12.70 -1.65
N TRP A 176 -1.98 -11.72 -2.53
CA TRP A 176 -2.47 -10.36 -2.26
C TRP A 176 -4.00 -10.27 -2.33
N ILE A 177 -4.62 -11.13 -3.14
CA ILE A 177 -6.09 -11.27 -3.17
C ILE A 177 -6.58 -11.89 -1.87
N THR A 178 -5.94 -12.97 -1.41
CA THR A 178 -6.30 -13.63 -0.15
C THR A 178 -6.09 -12.69 1.04
N ALA A 179 -5.00 -11.91 1.04
CA ALA A 179 -4.77 -10.85 2.03
C ALA A 179 -5.85 -9.76 1.98
N ALA A 180 -6.23 -9.29 0.78
CA ALA A 180 -7.29 -8.30 0.64
C ALA A 180 -8.66 -8.82 1.10
N LYS A 181 -8.98 -10.11 0.88
CA LYS A 181 -10.16 -10.77 1.47
C LYS A 181 -10.10 -10.77 2.99
N ALA A 182 -8.93 -11.10 3.56
CA ALA A 182 -8.73 -11.08 5.00
C ALA A 182 -8.93 -9.67 5.60
N GLU A 183 -8.39 -8.64 4.94
CA GLU A 183 -8.58 -7.24 5.31
C GLU A 183 -10.04 -6.80 5.18
N ALA A 184 -10.75 -7.23 4.13
CA ALA A 184 -12.17 -6.92 3.95
C ALA A 184 -13.01 -7.54 5.08
N CYS A 185 -12.84 -8.82 5.37
CA CYS A 185 -13.48 -9.49 6.50
C CYS A 185 -13.16 -8.79 7.82
N LEU A 186 -11.91 -8.35 8.02
CA LEU A 186 -11.52 -7.61 9.22
C LEU A 186 -12.27 -6.27 9.35
N LEU A 187 -12.40 -5.52 8.26
CA LEU A 187 -13.20 -4.29 8.21
C LEU A 187 -14.69 -4.57 8.48
N LEU A 188 -15.21 -5.71 8.03
CA LEU A 188 -16.60 -6.16 8.24
C LEU A 188 -16.86 -6.78 9.62
N ARG A 189 -15.82 -7.00 10.46
CA ARG A 189 -15.88 -7.71 11.76
C ARG A 189 -16.12 -9.22 11.65
N GLU A 190 -15.85 -9.79 10.49
CA GLU A 190 -15.86 -11.23 10.23
C GLU A 190 -14.49 -11.81 10.64
N PHE A 191 -14.21 -11.81 11.94
CA PHE A 191 -12.86 -12.06 12.45
C PHE A 191 -12.39 -13.51 12.22
N ALA A 192 -13.30 -14.49 12.29
CA ALA A 192 -12.99 -15.89 12.05
C ALA A 192 -12.60 -16.14 10.59
N GLU A 193 -13.32 -15.51 9.66
CA GLU A 193 -13.07 -15.52 8.22
C GLU A 193 -11.76 -14.79 7.90
N ALA A 194 -11.55 -13.60 8.48
CA ALA A 194 -10.30 -12.86 8.34
C ALA A 194 -9.10 -13.71 8.77
N ARG A 195 -9.18 -14.38 9.94
CA ARG A 195 -8.15 -15.29 10.42
C ARG A 195 -7.89 -16.43 9.43
N THR A 196 -8.94 -17.05 8.92
CA THR A 196 -8.84 -18.15 7.95
C THR A 196 -8.09 -17.72 6.69
N PHE A 197 -8.42 -16.54 6.14
CA PHE A 197 -7.71 -16.01 4.98
C PHE A 197 -6.26 -15.66 5.28
N TYR A 198 -5.95 -15.03 6.43
CA TYR A 198 -4.55 -14.76 6.79
C TYR A 198 -3.74 -16.05 6.92
N LEU A 199 -4.26 -17.10 7.56
CA LEU A 199 -3.57 -18.39 7.65
C LEU A 199 -3.30 -18.97 6.26
N ARG A 200 -4.28 -18.90 5.34
CA ARG A 200 -4.08 -19.32 3.96
C ARG A 200 -2.99 -18.55 3.22
N VAL A 201 -2.81 -17.25 3.51
CA VAL A 201 -1.67 -16.48 2.98
C VAL A 201 -0.35 -17.03 3.48
N LEU A 202 -0.26 -17.34 4.78
CA LEU A 202 0.97 -17.86 5.40
C LEU A 202 1.34 -19.26 4.89
N ASP A 203 0.33 -20.08 4.55
CA ASP A 203 0.51 -21.43 4.00
C ASP A 203 0.83 -21.43 2.49
N SER A 204 0.82 -20.27 1.83
CA SER A 204 1.03 -20.18 0.38
C SER A 204 2.49 -20.46 -0.02
N PRO A 205 2.76 -21.23 -1.09
CA PRO A 205 4.13 -21.51 -1.56
C PRO A 205 4.91 -20.27 -2.00
N SER A 206 4.22 -19.20 -2.43
CA SER A 206 4.83 -17.94 -2.83
C SER A 206 4.99 -16.96 -1.66
N PHE A 207 4.69 -17.40 -0.43
CA PHE A 207 4.81 -16.57 0.76
C PHE A 207 6.26 -16.16 1.01
N GLN A 208 6.44 -14.89 1.38
CA GLN A 208 7.70 -14.32 1.77
C GLN A 208 7.50 -13.50 3.03
N LEU A 209 8.54 -13.40 3.88
CA LEU A 209 8.47 -12.69 5.16
C LEU A 209 7.98 -11.24 5.02
N HIS A 210 8.28 -10.59 3.90
CA HIS A 210 7.84 -9.22 3.67
C HIS A 210 6.31 -9.10 3.49
N HIS A 211 5.62 -10.12 2.97
CA HIS A 211 4.15 -10.15 2.92
C HIS A 211 3.57 -10.04 4.34
N ARG A 212 4.17 -10.78 5.30
CA ARG A 212 3.79 -10.74 6.71
C ARG A 212 3.91 -9.35 7.30
N SER A 213 5.06 -8.70 7.10
CA SER A 213 5.30 -7.36 7.62
C SER A 213 4.30 -6.33 7.08
N SER A 214 4.02 -6.37 5.77
CA SER A 214 3.04 -5.48 5.14
C SER A 214 1.63 -5.67 5.70
N MET A 215 1.17 -6.92 5.78
CA MET A 215 -0.15 -7.25 6.34
C MET A 215 -0.25 -6.89 7.83
N LYS A 216 0.81 -7.13 8.62
CA LYS A 216 0.86 -6.80 10.05
C LYS A 216 0.58 -5.32 10.29
N VAL A 217 1.26 -4.44 9.55
CA VAL A 217 1.06 -2.99 9.67
C VAL A 217 -0.40 -2.62 9.34
N GLN A 218 -0.96 -3.21 8.28
CA GLN A 218 -2.33 -2.94 7.88
C GLN A 218 -3.35 -3.41 8.93
N VAL A 219 -3.16 -4.60 9.51
CA VAL A 219 -4.01 -5.13 10.58
C VAL A 219 -3.91 -4.28 11.84
N GLN A 220 -2.71 -3.85 12.22
CA GLN A 220 -2.50 -2.96 13.37
C GLN A 220 -3.26 -1.64 13.22
N ARG A 221 -3.31 -1.06 12.01
CA ARG A 221 -4.10 0.15 11.73
C ARG A 221 -5.58 -0.09 12.03
N ILE A 222 -6.15 -1.16 11.47
CA ILE A 222 -7.58 -1.47 11.62
C ILE A 222 -7.93 -1.76 13.08
N LEU A 223 -7.12 -2.57 13.77
CA LEU A 223 -7.41 -2.95 15.16
C LEU A 223 -7.22 -1.81 16.17
N ARG A 224 -6.42 -0.79 15.84
CA ARG A 224 -6.26 0.38 16.71
C ARG A 224 -7.57 1.16 16.87
N VAL A 225 -8.36 1.24 15.80
CA VAL A 225 -9.67 1.93 15.80
C VAL A 225 -10.84 0.96 15.99
N LYS A 226 -10.63 -0.33 15.70
CA LYS A 226 -11.65 -1.38 15.82
C LYS A 226 -11.08 -2.62 16.54
N PRO A 227 -10.88 -2.55 17.87
CA PRO A 227 -10.26 -3.64 18.62
C PRO A 227 -11.04 -4.95 18.52
N CYS A 228 -10.32 -6.07 18.52
CA CYS A 228 -10.88 -7.42 18.54
C CYS A 228 -10.08 -8.31 19.49
N ALA A 229 -10.76 -8.95 20.43
CA ALA A 229 -10.12 -9.89 21.37
C ALA A 229 -9.93 -11.29 20.76
N GLU A 230 -10.66 -11.61 19.69
CA GLU A 230 -10.69 -12.95 19.07
C GLU A 230 -9.57 -13.13 18.03
N LEU A 231 -9.01 -12.04 17.51
CA LEU A 231 -7.90 -12.09 16.57
C LEU A 231 -6.57 -12.07 17.32
N ASP A 232 -6.03 -13.26 17.62
CA ASP A 232 -4.68 -13.37 18.17
C ASP A 232 -3.64 -13.02 17.09
N LEU A 233 -3.20 -11.76 17.11
CA LEU A 233 -2.16 -11.26 16.22
C LEU A 233 -0.85 -12.01 16.35
N LEU A 234 -0.50 -12.55 17.52
CA LEU A 234 0.75 -13.30 17.70
C LEU A 234 0.70 -14.63 16.95
N SER A 235 -0.49 -15.24 16.88
CA SER A 235 -0.69 -16.47 16.09
C SER A 235 -0.61 -16.24 14.57
N ILE A 236 -0.79 -15.00 14.09
CA ILE A 236 -0.80 -14.64 12.66
C ILE A 236 0.50 -13.93 12.23
N PHE A 237 1.06 -13.03 13.04
CA PHE A 237 2.15 -12.10 12.69
C PHE A 237 3.33 -12.08 13.67
#